data_AF-A0A1G9CKC8-F1
#
_entry.id   AF-A0A1G9CKC8-F1
#
_cell.length_a   1.000
_cell.length_b   1.000
_cell.length_c   1.000
_cell.angle_alpha   90.00
_cell.angle_beta   90.00
_cell.angle_gamma   90.00
#
_symmetry.space_group_name_H-M   'P 1'
#
loop_
_entity.id
_entity.type
_entity.pdbx_description
1 polymer ?
#
loop_
_entity_poly.entity_id
_entity_poly.type
_entity_poly.pdbx_seq_one_letter_code
_entity_poly.pdbx_strand_id
1 'polypeptide(L)'
;MKKELLIDIFKYHFLEKLSYREIAAKLNIDRRTVSRYVHIMEKNIQSLKDNPSPTGKSGDKTTHAYIFHDWEDYMEDIIAYKATRKKKALTPTTKKAIYRLTEVLNTTSPQRIYDFIYENYEEFQGTIVDGLTYSSIWRALQEKQNEDESTPKD
;
A
#
# COMPACT_ATOMS: atom_id res chain seq x y z
N MET A 1 3.24 16.54 -0.12
CA MET A 1 2.40 17.18 0.91
C MET A 1 3.29 17.54 2.09
N LYS A 2 3.14 18.72 2.68
CA LYS A 2 4.04 19.23 3.72
C LYS A 2 3.76 18.56 5.07
N LYS A 3 4.82 18.20 5.80
CA LYS A 3 4.78 17.59 7.14
C LYS A 3 3.96 18.44 8.13
N GLU A 4 4.08 19.75 8.05
CA GLU A 4 3.34 20.73 8.87
C GLU A 4 1.83 20.55 8.76
N LEU A 5 1.30 20.35 7.55
CA LEU A 5 -0.13 20.14 7.34
C LEU A 5 -0.65 18.90 8.10
N LEU A 6 0.14 17.83 8.13
CA LEU A 6 -0.22 16.61 8.86
C LEU A 6 -0.17 16.81 10.37
N ILE A 7 0.80 17.59 10.86
CA ILE A 7 0.89 17.97 12.27
C ILE A 7 -0.34 18.81 12.67
N ASP A 8 -0.75 19.77 11.85
CA ASP A 8 -1.91 20.61 12.15
C ASP A 8 -3.22 19.80 12.11
N ILE A 9 -3.38 18.88 11.15
CA ILE A 9 -4.50 17.93 11.13
C ILE A 9 -4.53 17.10 12.42
N PHE A 10 -3.36 16.61 12.87
CA PHE A 10 -3.26 15.84 14.10
C PHE A 10 -3.69 16.67 15.32
N LYS A 11 -3.11 17.86 15.51
CA LYS A 11 -3.43 18.76 16.63
C LYS A 11 -4.92 19.09 16.65
N TYR A 12 -5.46 19.55 15.52
CA TYR A 12 -6.86 19.96 15.44
C TYR A 12 -7.83 18.81 15.69
N HIS A 13 -7.56 17.62 15.15
CA HIS A 13 -8.47 16.50 15.31
C HIS A 13 -8.34 15.82 16.68
N PHE A 14 -7.12 15.49 17.10
CA PHE A 14 -6.91 14.64 18.26
C PHE A 14 -6.75 15.40 19.57
N LEU A 15 -6.18 16.61 19.54
CA LEU A 15 -5.98 17.42 20.75
C LEU A 15 -7.12 18.41 20.95
N GLU A 16 -7.49 19.16 19.90
CA GLU A 16 -8.55 20.19 19.98
C GLU A 16 -9.96 19.67 19.70
N LYS A 17 -10.10 18.40 19.26
CA LYS A 17 -11.40 17.74 18.99
C LYS A 17 -12.28 18.44 17.94
N LEU A 18 -11.66 19.12 16.98
CA LEU A 18 -12.38 19.75 15.88
C LEU A 18 -12.92 18.72 14.88
N SER A 19 -14.07 19.04 14.29
CA SER A 19 -14.68 18.24 13.23
C SER A 19 -13.90 18.34 11.91
N TYR A 20 -14.05 17.35 11.02
CA TYR A 20 -13.38 17.38 9.71
C TYR A 20 -13.74 18.61 8.87
N ARG A 21 -14.93 19.18 9.08
CA ARG A 21 -15.38 20.40 8.38
C ARG A 21 -14.63 21.63 8.88
N GLU A 22 -14.45 21.77 10.19
CA GLU A 22 -13.72 22.89 10.80
C GLU A 22 -12.24 22.85 10.44
N ILE A 23 -11.64 21.65 10.45
CA ILE A 23 -10.25 21.44 10.03
C ILE A 23 -10.06 21.81 8.56
N ALA A 24 -10.95 21.33 7.69
CA ALA A 24 -10.93 21.65 6.26
C ALA A 24 -10.99 23.17 6.00
N ALA A 25 -11.86 23.88 6.75
CA ALA A 25 -11.98 25.33 6.67
C ALA A 25 -10.72 26.04 7.19
N LYS A 26 -10.17 25.65 8.35
CA LYS A 26 -8.96 26.25 8.94
C LYS A 26 -7.73 26.08 8.06
N LEU A 27 -7.56 24.90 7.48
CA LEU A 27 -6.38 24.56 6.69
C LEU A 27 -6.55 24.83 5.19
N ASN A 28 -7.73 25.30 4.76
CA ASN A 28 -8.08 25.51 3.36
C ASN A 28 -7.81 24.28 2.47
N ILE A 29 -8.30 23.11 2.90
CA ILE A 29 -8.16 21.83 2.19
C ILE A 29 -9.48 21.09 2.09
N ASP A 30 -9.58 20.16 1.14
CA ASP A 30 -10.78 19.34 0.98
C ASP A 30 -11.04 18.42 2.19
N ARG A 31 -12.32 18.30 2.61
CA ARG A 31 -12.73 17.48 3.76
C ARG A 31 -12.36 16.00 3.59
N ARG A 32 -12.40 15.44 2.37
CA ARG A 32 -11.99 14.05 2.10
C ARG A 32 -10.49 13.88 2.31
N THR A 33 -9.71 14.93 2.10
CA THR A 33 -8.28 14.94 2.40
C THR A 33 -8.04 14.86 3.91
N VAL A 34 -8.76 15.67 4.71
CA VAL A 34 -8.72 15.57 6.19
C VAL A 34 -9.10 14.16 6.64
N SER A 35 -10.25 13.66 6.20
CA SER A 35 -10.77 12.34 6.60
C SER A 35 -9.79 11.21 6.28
N ARG A 36 -9.16 11.24 5.10
CA ARG A 36 -8.14 10.26 4.70
C ARG A 36 -6.93 10.28 5.62
N TYR A 37 -6.42 11.46 5.99
CA TYR A 37 -5.24 11.54 6.86
C TYR A 37 -5.53 11.19 8.30
N VAL A 38 -6.69 11.60 8.82
CA VAL A 38 -7.14 11.16 10.14
C VAL A 38 -7.21 9.64 10.19
N HIS A 39 -7.82 8.99 9.20
CA HIS A 39 -7.92 7.53 9.16
C HIS A 39 -6.55 6.83 9.17
N ILE A 40 -5.56 7.40 8.45
CA ILE A 40 -4.19 6.88 8.45
C ILE A 40 -3.55 7.03 9.84
N MET A 41 -3.68 8.22 10.45
CA MET A 41 -3.14 8.49 11.78
C MET A 41 -3.76 7.58 12.85
N GLU A 42 -5.08 7.38 12.83
CA GLU A 42 -5.78 6.44 13.73
C GLU A 42 -5.21 5.02 13.61
N LYS A 43 -4.99 4.55 12.38
CA LYS A 43 -4.40 3.24 12.13
C LYS A 43 -2.96 3.14 12.65
N ASN A 44 -2.18 4.20 12.46
CA ASN A 44 -0.80 4.25 12.93
C ASN A 44 -0.72 4.31 14.47
N ILE A 45 -1.56 5.12 15.11
CA ILE A 45 -1.71 5.18 16.57
C ILE A 45 -2.10 3.79 17.12
N GLN A 46 -3.05 3.11 16.49
CA GLN A 46 -3.41 1.76 16.91
C GLN A 46 -2.24 0.78 16.76
N SER A 47 -1.50 0.87 15.65
CA SER A 47 -0.31 0.03 15.43
C SER A 47 0.80 0.27 16.47
N LEU A 48 0.98 1.52 16.93
CA LEU A 48 1.91 1.88 18.01
C LEU A 48 1.50 1.29 19.37
N LYS A 49 0.20 1.10 19.59
CA LYS A 49 -0.33 0.46 20.81
C LYS A 49 -0.09 -1.05 20.77
N ASP A 50 -0.31 -1.66 19.59
CA ASP A 50 -0.16 -3.10 19.41
C ASP A 50 1.31 -3.52 19.35
N ASN A 51 2.20 -2.64 18.87
CA ASN A 51 3.64 -2.87 18.76
C ASN A 51 4.42 -1.62 19.18
N PRO A 52 4.73 -1.46 20.48
CA PRO A 52 5.52 -0.34 20.95
C PRO A 52 6.88 -0.25 20.23
N SER A 53 7.26 0.97 19.82
CA SER A 53 8.46 1.25 19.03
C SER A 53 9.76 0.74 19.69
N PRO A 54 10.74 0.26 18.90
CA PRO A 54 12.03 -0.24 19.39
C PRO A 54 12.94 0.83 20.02
N THR A 55 12.58 2.11 20.00
CA THR A 55 13.33 3.21 20.66
C THR A 55 13.23 3.21 22.19
N GLY A 56 12.60 2.20 22.79
CA GLY A 56 12.74 1.90 24.23
C GLY A 56 11.98 2.82 25.18
N LYS A 57 11.11 3.70 24.68
CA LYS A 57 10.34 4.64 25.52
C LYS A 57 8.95 4.16 25.95
N SER A 58 8.59 2.89 25.75
CA SER A 58 7.32 2.39 26.28
C SER A 58 7.45 0.95 26.77
N GLY A 59 7.45 0.80 28.09
CA GLY A 59 7.17 -0.49 28.74
C GLY A 59 5.72 -0.91 28.55
N ASP A 60 5.33 -2.01 29.21
CA ASP A 60 4.09 -2.82 29.07
C ASP A 60 2.72 -2.10 29.12
N LYS A 61 2.63 -0.77 29.06
CA LYS A 61 1.39 0.00 29.12
C LYS A 61 1.39 1.28 28.25
N THR A 62 1.67 1.16 26.95
CA THR A 62 1.44 2.27 26.00
C THR A 62 -0.06 2.51 25.80
N THR A 63 -0.67 3.28 26.70
CA THR A 63 -2.09 3.66 26.62
C THR A 63 -2.31 4.81 25.63
N HIS A 64 -3.55 5.04 25.18
CA HIS A 64 -3.89 6.23 24.38
C HIS A 64 -3.48 7.52 25.07
N ALA A 65 -3.68 7.62 26.38
CA ALA A 65 -3.34 8.81 27.16
C ALA A 65 -1.84 9.13 27.11
N TYR A 66 -0.99 8.10 27.13
CA TYR A 66 0.46 8.25 27.01
C TYR A 66 0.87 8.78 25.63
N ILE A 67 0.34 8.19 24.56
CA ILE A 67 0.65 8.61 23.18
C ILE A 67 0.19 10.05 22.93
N PHE A 68 -0.95 10.48 23.46
CA PHE A 68 -1.41 11.86 23.29
C PHE A 68 -0.68 12.86 24.18
N HIS A 69 -0.14 12.43 25.34
CA HIS A 69 0.70 13.27 26.18
C HIS A 69 2.07 13.50 25.53
N ASP A 70 2.70 12.44 25.00
CA ASP A 70 4.04 12.46 24.43
C ASP A 70 4.01 12.43 22.89
N TRP A 71 2.94 12.96 22.29
CA TRP A 71 2.63 12.81 20.86
C TRP A 71 3.76 13.28 19.93
N GLU A 72 4.52 14.30 20.35
CA GLU A 72 5.65 14.86 19.59
C GLU A 72 6.72 13.80 19.31
N ASP A 73 7.02 12.94 20.30
CA ASP A 73 8.00 11.85 20.18
C ASP A 73 7.56 10.77 19.17
N TYR A 74 6.25 10.69 18.91
CA TYR A 74 5.66 9.69 18.01
C TYR A 74 5.23 10.28 16.66
N MET A 75 5.46 11.57 16.39
CA MET A 75 4.84 12.21 15.24
C MET A 75 5.27 11.63 13.90
N GLU A 76 6.53 11.25 13.75
CA GLU A 76 7.00 10.58 12.53
C GLU A 76 6.24 9.28 12.29
N ASP A 77 6.02 8.47 13.33
CA ASP A 77 5.27 7.22 13.24
C ASP A 77 3.77 7.43 13.02
N ILE A 78 3.18 8.46 13.66
CA ILE A 78 1.76 8.81 13.53
C ILE A 78 1.44 9.27 12.11
N ILE A 79 2.29 10.10 11.51
CA ILE A 79 2.07 10.64 10.16
C ILE A 79 2.66 9.75 9.07
N ALA A 80 3.43 8.71 9.44
CA ALA A 80 4.07 7.80 8.51
C ALA A 80 3.04 7.23 7.54
N TYR A 81 3.21 7.55 6.26
CA TYR A 81 2.41 6.92 5.22
C TYR A 81 2.97 5.53 4.93
N LYS A 82 2.68 4.55 5.79
CA LYS A 82 2.94 3.15 5.46
C LYS A 82 1.90 2.76 4.42
N ALA A 83 2.26 2.74 3.15
CA ALA A 83 1.45 2.12 2.11
C ALA A 83 1.29 0.63 2.47
N THR A 84 0.28 0.30 3.29
CA THR A 84 0.07 -1.06 3.80
C THR A 84 -0.41 -2.04 2.74
N ARG A 85 -0.50 -1.61 1.48
CA ARG A 85 -0.61 -2.56 0.39
C ARG A 85 0.76 -3.22 0.23
N LYS A 86 1.03 -4.27 1.01
CA LYS A 86 1.92 -5.34 0.55
C LYS A 86 1.44 -5.64 -0.86
N LYS A 87 2.20 -5.24 -1.88
CA LYS A 87 1.95 -5.67 -3.25
C LYS A 87 1.95 -7.19 -3.13
N LYS A 88 0.79 -7.83 -3.31
CA LYS A 88 0.70 -9.29 -3.26
C LYS A 88 1.65 -9.76 -4.35
N ALA A 89 2.80 -10.31 -3.94
CA ALA A 89 3.79 -10.77 -4.88
C ALA A 89 3.11 -11.82 -5.76
N LEU A 90 3.40 -11.78 -7.06
CA LEU A 90 2.91 -12.83 -7.95
C LEU A 90 3.53 -14.14 -7.48
N THR A 91 2.68 -15.14 -7.23
CA THR A 91 3.16 -16.44 -6.81
C THR A 91 3.98 -17.06 -7.96
N PRO A 92 4.94 -17.94 -7.66
CA PRO A 92 5.70 -18.65 -8.70
C PRO A 92 4.80 -19.39 -9.70
N THR A 93 3.68 -19.92 -9.22
CA THR A 93 2.68 -20.61 -10.05
C THR A 93 1.99 -19.67 -11.04
N THR A 94 1.59 -18.47 -10.61
CA THR A 94 1.01 -17.46 -11.49
C THR A 94 2.02 -16.97 -12.53
N LYS A 95 3.28 -16.75 -12.15
CA LYS A 95 4.34 -16.37 -13.11
C LYS A 95 4.53 -17.44 -14.18
N LYS A 96 4.64 -18.72 -13.78
CA LYS A 96 4.75 -19.84 -14.72
C LYS A 96 3.56 -19.92 -15.68
N ALA A 97 2.34 -19.66 -15.20
CA ALA A 97 1.16 -19.63 -16.06
C ALA A 97 1.23 -18.49 -17.10
N ILE A 98 1.67 -17.29 -16.70
CA ILE A 98 1.90 -16.17 -17.62
C ILE A 98 2.98 -16.53 -18.65
N TYR A 99 4.06 -17.19 -18.24
CA TYR A 99 5.13 -17.60 -19.16
C TYR A 99 4.65 -18.66 -20.17
N ARG A 100 3.81 -19.60 -19.75
CA ARG A 100 3.18 -20.55 -20.69
C ARG A 100 2.31 -19.82 -21.72
N LEU A 101 1.59 -18.77 -21.31
CA LEU A 101 0.82 -17.96 -22.27
C LEU A 101 1.73 -17.24 -23.28
N THR A 102 2.93 -16.81 -22.88
CA THR A 102 3.89 -16.24 -23.85
C THR A 102 4.30 -17.24 -24.92
N GLU A 103 4.47 -18.52 -24.55
CA GLU A 103 4.84 -19.60 -25.46
C GLU A 103 3.67 -19.97 -26.39
N VAL A 104 2.47 -20.15 -25.83
CA VAL A 104 1.25 -20.51 -26.57
C VAL A 104 0.87 -19.43 -27.58
N LEU A 105 0.91 -18.16 -27.17
CA LEU A 105 0.54 -17.03 -28.01
C LEU A 105 1.70 -16.52 -28.88
N ASN A 106 2.90 -17.10 -28.73
CA ASN A 106 4.14 -16.64 -29.34
C ASN A 106 4.31 -15.10 -29.23
N THR A 107 4.14 -14.57 -28.02
CA THR A 107 4.20 -13.12 -27.77
C THR A 107 4.75 -12.80 -26.39
N THR A 108 5.53 -11.72 -26.32
CA THR A 108 5.98 -11.10 -25.07
C THR A 108 5.19 -9.82 -24.76
N SER A 109 4.17 -9.49 -25.55
CA SER A 109 3.34 -8.31 -25.31
C SER A 109 2.38 -8.57 -24.13
N PRO A 110 2.51 -7.84 -23.01
CA PRO A 110 1.60 -8.02 -21.88
C PRO A 110 0.15 -7.67 -22.25
N GLN A 111 -0.03 -6.74 -23.20
CA GLN A 111 -1.35 -6.35 -23.69
C GLN A 111 -2.03 -7.52 -24.40
N ARG A 112 -1.32 -8.18 -25.32
CA ARG A 112 -1.88 -9.35 -26.04
C ARG A 112 -2.26 -10.49 -25.12
N ILE A 113 -1.47 -10.74 -24.08
CA ILE A 113 -1.77 -11.78 -23.09
C ILE A 113 -2.99 -11.39 -22.25
N TYR A 114 -3.09 -10.12 -21.84
CA TYR A 114 -4.24 -9.61 -21.12
C TYR A 114 -5.53 -9.72 -21.94
N ASP A 115 -5.48 -9.25 -23.20
CA ASP A 115 -6.62 -9.30 -24.12
C ASP A 115 -7.06 -10.75 -24.34
N PHE A 116 -6.11 -11.67 -24.56
CA PHE A 116 -6.42 -13.09 -24.71
C PHE A 116 -7.12 -13.70 -23.47
N ILE A 117 -6.64 -13.41 -22.25
CA ILE A 117 -7.29 -13.90 -21.02
C ILE A 117 -8.69 -13.30 -20.89
N TYR A 118 -8.85 -12.01 -21.22
CA TYR A 118 -10.11 -11.30 -21.09
C TYR A 118 -11.15 -11.76 -22.11
N GLU A 119 -10.76 -11.95 -23.37
CA GLU A 119 -11.63 -12.44 -24.45
C GLU A 119 -12.08 -13.89 -24.21
N ASN A 120 -11.28 -14.69 -23.51
CA ASN A 120 -11.58 -16.08 -23.15
C ASN A 120 -11.91 -16.22 -21.65
N TYR A 121 -12.52 -15.19 -21.04
CA TYR A 121 -12.77 -15.13 -19.60
C TYR A 121 -13.51 -16.37 -19.06
N GLU A 122 -14.49 -16.88 -19.78
CA GLU A 122 -15.26 -18.07 -19.37
C GLU A 122 -14.38 -19.32 -19.20
N GLU A 123 -13.35 -19.47 -20.03
CA GLU A 123 -12.40 -20.60 -19.94
C GLU A 123 -11.41 -20.44 -18.79
N PHE A 124 -11.10 -19.19 -18.43
CA PHE A 124 -10.13 -18.86 -17.39
C PHE A 124 -10.73 -18.59 -16.02
N GLN A 125 -12.06 -18.54 -15.90
CA GLN A 125 -12.74 -18.29 -14.63
C GLN A 125 -12.37 -19.36 -13.59
N GLY A 126 -11.97 -18.92 -12.39
CA GLY A 126 -11.53 -19.80 -11.31
C GLY A 126 -10.13 -20.41 -11.47
N THR A 127 -9.41 -20.10 -12.56
CA THR A 127 -8.04 -20.57 -12.77
C THR A 127 -7.00 -19.67 -12.10
N ILE A 128 -5.73 -20.07 -12.17
CA ILE A 128 -4.59 -19.31 -11.61
C ILE A 128 -4.38 -17.95 -12.32
N VAL A 129 -4.89 -17.80 -13.55
CA VAL A 129 -4.79 -16.58 -14.35
C VAL A 129 -6.05 -15.71 -14.28
N ASP A 130 -7.09 -16.18 -13.57
CA ASP A 130 -8.32 -15.41 -13.35
C ASP A 130 -8.02 -14.08 -12.64
N GLY A 131 -8.64 -13.01 -13.12
CA GLY A 131 -8.50 -11.67 -12.55
C GLY A 131 -7.11 -11.06 -12.66
N LEU A 132 -6.22 -11.61 -13.49
CA LEU A 132 -4.93 -10.98 -13.75
C LEU A 132 -5.10 -9.63 -14.43
N THR A 133 -4.47 -8.61 -13.85
CA THR A 133 -4.39 -7.28 -14.46
C THR A 133 -3.22 -7.19 -15.43
N TYR A 134 -3.33 -6.33 -16.44
CA TYR A 134 -2.22 -5.96 -17.34
C TYR A 134 -0.92 -5.68 -16.57
N SER A 135 -0.96 -4.89 -15.49
CA SER A 135 0.23 -4.53 -14.72
C SER A 135 0.87 -5.73 -14.00
N SER A 136 0.07 -6.74 -13.62
CA SER A 136 0.59 -7.99 -13.06
C SER A 136 1.34 -8.78 -14.13
N ILE A 137 0.77 -8.88 -15.33
CA ILE A 137 1.36 -9.59 -16.47
C ILE A 137 2.68 -8.91 -16.87
N TRP A 138 2.68 -7.60 -17.05
CA TRP A 138 3.88 -6.83 -17.40
C TRP A 138 5.01 -7.03 -16.38
N ARG A 139 4.70 -7.00 -15.07
CA ARG A 139 5.70 -7.25 -14.02
C ARG A 139 6.32 -8.64 -14.11
N ALA A 140 5.50 -9.68 -14.30
CA ALA A 140 6.03 -11.03 -14.44
C ALA A 140 7.00 -11.14 -15.61
N LEU A 141 6.67 -10.52 -16.75
CA LEU A 141 7.52 -10.58 -17.95
C LEU A 141 8.84 -9.80 -17.80
N GLN A 142 8.81 -8.65 -17.13
CA GLN A 142 10.03 -7.90 -16.82
C GLN A 142 10.97 -8.69 -15.88
N GLU A 143 10.41 -9.38 -14.89
CA GLU A 143 11.21 -10.24 -14.00
C GLU A 143 11.84 -11.41 -14.77
N LYS A 144 11.12 -12.03 -15.72
CA LYS A 144 11.67 -13.08 -16.60
C LYS A 144 12.88 -12.60 -17.41
N GLN A 145 12.77 -11.41 -18.03
CA GLN A 145 13.87 -10.85 -18.84
C GLN A 145 15.12 -10.60 -17.99
N ASN A 146 14.96 -10.08 -16.78
CA ASN A 146 16.08 -9.86 -15.87
C ASN A 146 16.72 -11.18 -15.38
N GLU A 147 15.93 -12.25 -15.21
CA GLU A 147 16.42 -13.59 -14.87
C GLU A 147 17.22 -14.21 -16.04
N ASP A 148 16.73 -14.04 -17.27
CA ASP A 148 17.40 -14.54 -18.47
C ASP A 148 18.72 -13.79 -18.77
N GLU A 149 18.80 -12.49 -18.47
CA GLU A 149 20.02 -11.67 -18.63
C GLU A 149 21.09 -11.92 -17.57
N SER A 150 20.72 -12.45 -16.40
CA SER A 150 21.64 -12.72 -15.28
C SER A 150 22.24 -14.12 -15.30
N THR A 151 21.90 -14.94 -16.31
CA THR A 151 22.51 -16.26 -16.52
C THR A 151 23.73 -16.11 -17.47
N PRO A 152 24.97 -16.41 -17.03
CA PRO A 152 26.12 -16.37 -17.93
C PRO A 152 25.93 -17.42 -19.03
N LYS A 153 26.13 -17.02 -20.28
CA LYS A 153 26.24 -17.95 -21.40
C LYS A 153 27.61 -18.63 -21.31
N ASP A 154 27.63 -19.85 -20.79
CA ASP A 154 28.77 -20.78 -20.94
C ASP A 154 28.87 -21.28 -22.39
#